data_AF-A0A953HSV3-F1
#
_entry.id   AF-A0A953HSV3-F1
#
_cell.length_a   1.000
_cell.length_b   1.000
_cell.length_c   1.000
_cell.angle_alpha   90.00
_cell.angle_beta   90.00
_cell.angle_gamma   90.00
#
_symmetry.space_group_name_H-M   'P 1'
#
loop_
_entity.id
_entity.type
_entity.pdbx_description
1 polymer ?
#
loop_
_entity_poly.entity_id
_entity_poly.type
_entity_poly.pdbx_seq_one_letter_code
_entity_poly.pdbx_strand_id
1 'polypeptide(L)'
;MKWQELSGPQRLKDMQSAIQLLIQWQETTYQLPLLENPEAFYKERSRIAALLVDNHLGKLARKVRLLGEEAGLDTPSFLNDWAEIAFYTALWTKFEHLPDGLKLNLLYHSGPNITKKHLGKIKAHSRILMVVGIEFSREERLLRRTVYFCEQKTGEYFYVLDYSFNDRPFDHNFELGADYQGDVISYPLEGDGRISCEKWQKVSGNGRIDQVPWVSAQEATTLFHNALKVNPFIAPFPAFLCMISDYIDGEWSVVDRAGYRLNMIRMDEEAAARFYASCFRNPTAVFVLCSDQGVRPMSYYNGTGLIDLMRAAPAD
;
A
#
# COMPACT_ATOMS: atom_id res chain seq x y z
N MET A 1 10.80 -18.18 -5.47
CA MET A 1 11.55 -18.23 -4.19
C MET A 1 10.72 -19.02 -3.20
N LYS A 2 11.32 -19.92 -2.41
CA LYS A 2 10.57 -20.66 -1.38
C LYS A 2 10.53 -19.89 -0.06
N TRP A 3 9.45 -19.98 0.71
CA TRP A 3 9.30 -19.23 1.97
C TRP A 3 10.33 -19.66 3.03
N GLN A 4 10.81 -20.90 2.98
CA GLN A 4 11.86 -21.43 3.86
C GLN A 4 13.19 -20.68 3.72
N GLU A 5 13.42 -20.01 2.58
CA GLU A 5 14.61 -19.17 2.40
C GLU A 5 14.52 -17.88 3.22
N LEU A 6 13.31 -17.42 3.52
CA LEU A 6 13.05 -16.17 4.26
C LEU A 6 13.05 -16.40 5.78
N SER A 7 12.62 -17.58 6.24
CA SER A 7 12.62 -17.96 7.64
C SER A 7 13.03 -19.43 7.82
N GLY A 8 14.14 -19.65 8.53
CA GLY A 8 14.56 -20.99 8.93
C GLY A 8 13.70 -21.58 10.04
N PRO A 9 13.83 -22.89 10.34
CA PRO A 9 12.93 -23.58 11.27
C PRO A 9 12.89 -22.98 12.68
N GLN A 10 14.05 -22.62 13.24
CA GLN A 10 14.11 -22.00 14.57
C GLN A 10 13.41 -20.64 14.59
N ARG A 11 13.71 -19.79 13.60
CA ARG A 11 13.07 -18.47 13.47
C ARG A 11 11.56 -18.58 13.34
N LEU A 12 11.06 -19.54 12.55
CA LEU A 12 9.63 -19.79 12.43
C LEU A 12 9.00 -20.19 13.77
N LYS A 13 9.67 -21.04 14.56
CA LYS A 13 9.21 -21.45 15.89
C LYS A 13 9.14 -20.27 16.86
N ASP A 14 10.14 -19.38 16.85
CA ASP A 14 10.16 -18.17 17.67
C ASP A 14 8.99 -17.25 17.31
N MET A 15 8.77 -17.01 16.02
CA MET A 15 7.64 -16.23 15.50
C MET A 15 6.30 -16.85 15.93
N GLN A 16 6.10 -18.16 15.75
CA GLN A 16 4.86 -18.84 16.16
C GLN A 16 4.60 -18.72 17.67
N SER A 17 5.64 -18.82 18.48
CA SER A 17 5.53 -18.66 19.95
C SER A 17 5.06 -17.26 20.33
N ALA A 18 5.62 -16.23 19.68
CA ALA A 18 5.21 -14.84 19.91
C ALA A 18 3.77 -14.55 19.42
N ILE A 19 3.33 -15.17 18.33
CA ILE A 19 1.95 -15.09 17.87
C ILE A 19 0.98 -15.67 18.92
N GLN A 20 1.31 -16.78 19.56
CA GLN A 20 0.45 -17.36 20.61
C GLN A 20 0.25 -16.39 21.78
N LEU A 21 1.33 -15.70 22.19
CA LEU A 21 1.24 -14.67 23.23
C LEU A 21 0.42 -13.46 22.76
N LEU A 22 0.52 -13.08 21.48
CA LEU A 22 -0.32 -12.03 20.90
C LEU A 22 -1.80 -12.42 20.90
N ILE A 23 -2.15 -13.66 20.54
CA ILE A 23 -3.52 -14.18 20.58
C ILE A 23 -4.08 -14.12 22.01
N GLN A 24 -3.32 -14.63 22.98
CA GLN A 24 -3.73 -14.59 24.40
C GLN A 24 -3.95 -13.16 24.89
N TRP A 25 -3.08 -12.23 24.49
CA TRP A 25 -3.27 -10.82 24.78
C TRP A 25 -4.55 -10.27 24.14
N GLN A 26 -4.83 -10.59 22.87
CA GLN A 26 -6.05 -10.15 22.20
C GLN A 26 -7.32 -10.67 22.90
N GLU A 27 -7.34 -11.96 23.26
CA GLU A 27 -8.48 -12.59 23.95
C GLU A 27 -8.72 -11.97 25.33
N THR A 28 -7.65 -11.75 26.10
CA THR A 28 -7.74 -11.13 27.42
C THR A 28 -8.20 -9.67 27.32
N THR A 29 -7.62 -8.93 26.37
CA THR A 29 -7.91 -7.50 26.16
C THR A 29 -9.36 -7.28 25.74
N TYR A 30 -9.93 -8.15 24.91
CA TYR A 30 -11.34 -8.08 24.49
C TYR A 30 -12.33 -8.20 25.65
N GLN A 31 -11.94 -8.88 26.74
CA GLN A 31 -12.79 -9.07 27.91
C GLN A 31 -12.71 -7.91 28.91
N LEU A 32 -11.77 -6.97 28.73
CA LEU A 32 -11.58 -5.84 29.63
C LEU A 32 -12.37 -4.61 29.16
N PRO A 33 -12.88 -3.77 30.09
CA PRO A 33 -13.46 -2.49 29.75
C PRO A 33 -12.34 -1.49 29.39
N LEU A 34 -11.88 -1.52 28.14
CA LEU A 34 -10.70 -0.76 27.67
C LEU A 34 -10.79 0.75 27.95
N LEU A 35 -12.00 1.31 27.92
CA LEU A 35 -12.25 2.73 28.20
C LEU A 35 -12.13 3.08 29.68
N GLU A 36 -12.28 2.11 30.59
CA GLU A 36 -12.15 2.33 32.03
C GLU A 36 -10.69 2.32 32.50
N ASN A 37 -9.79 1.68 31.74
CA ASN A 37 -8.35 1.64 32.06
C ASN A 37 -7.46 1.66 30.79
N PRO A 38 -7.44 2.79 30.05
CA PRO A 38 -6.66 2.91 28.82
C PRO A 38 -5.15 2.81 29.08
N GLU A 39 -4.65 3.27 30.24
CA GLU A 39 -3.22 3.21 30.57
C GLU A 39 -2.69 1.77 30.65
N ALA A 40 -3.46 0.87 31.27
CA ALA A 40 -3.11 -0.55 31.33
C ALA A 40 -3.03 -1.17 29.94
N PHE A 41 -3.98 -0.84 29.06
CA PHE A 41 -3.96 -1.27 27.65
C PHE A 41 -2.69 -0.79 26.95
N TYR A 42 -2.36 0.51 27.02
CA TYR A 42 -1.20 1.07 26.33
C TYR A 42 0.14 0.53 26.85
N LYS A 43 0.24 0.28 28.16
CA LYS A 43 1.41 -0.37 28.77
C LYS A 43 1.59 -1.78 28.22
N GLU A 44 0.53 -2.57 28.19
CA GLU A 44 0.57 -3.96 27.72
C GLU A 44 0.79 -4.06 26.21
N ARG A 45 0.12 -3.22 25.42
CA ARG A 45 0.36 -3.02 23.99
C ARG A 45 1.85 -2.82 23.69
N SER A 46 2.52 -1.97 24.46
CA SER A 46 3.95 -1.67 24.29
C SER A 46 4.83 -2.88 24.63
N ARG A 47 4.48 -3.63 25.68
CA ARG A 47 5.15 -4.89 26.07
C ARG A 47 5.04 -5.95 24.98
N ILE A 48 3.84 -6.15 24.44
CA ILE A 48 3.58 -7.12 23.36
C ILE A 48 4.32 -6.72 22.09
N ALA A 49 4.32 -5.44 21.71
CA ALA A 49 5.07 -4.99 20.56
C ALA A 49 6.59 -5.22 20.70
N ALA A 50 7.17 -5.00 21.88
CA ALA A 50 8.58 -5.32 22.12
C ALA A 50 8.85 -6.82 21.94
N LEU A 51 8.01 -7.68 22.53
CA LEU A 51 8.10 -9.12 22.38
C LEU A 51 8.02 -9.57 20.91
N LEU A 52 7.15 -8.97 20.11
CA LEU A 52 7.05 -9.25 18.68
C LEU A 52 8.33 -8.87 17.92
N VAL A 53 8.97 -7.75 18.25
CA VAL A 53 10.27 -7.36 17.65
C VAL A 53 11.34 -8.39 17.98
N ASP A 54 11.45 -8.79 19.24
CA ASP A 54 12.45 -9.77 19.70
C ASP A 54 12.29 -11.13 19.01
N ASN A 55 11.06 -11.45 18.58
CA ASN A 55 10.73 -12.69 17.86
C ASN A 55 10.55 -12.46 16.35
N HIS A 56 11.23 -11.47 15.78
CA HIS A 56 11.31 -11.22 14.33
C HIS A 56 10.01 -10.80 13.62
N LEU A 57 8.98 -10.39 14.37
CA LEU A 57 7.69 -9.92 13.86
C LEU A 57 7.60 -8.38 13.85
N GLY A 58 8.67 -7.71 13.44
CA GLY A 58 8.81 -6.26 13.58
C GLY A 58 7.77 -5.41 12.84
N LYS A 59 7.22 -5.88 11.71
CA LYS A 59 6.16 -5.16 10.99
C LYS A 59 4.82 -5.29 11.70
N LEU A 60 4.51 -6.48 12.21
CA LEU A 60 3.32 -6.69 13.05
C LEU A 60 3.45 -5.94 14.39
N ALA A 61 4.65 -5.90 14.97
CA ALA A 61 4.93 -5.10 16.16
C ALA A 61 4.61 -3.61 15.95
N ARG A 62 4.98 -3.05 14.78
CA ARG A 62 4.62 -1.67 14.43
C ARG A 62 3.10 -1.47 14.39
N LYS A 63 2.35 -2.38 13.75
CA LYS A 63 0.87 -2.32 13.76
C LYS A 63 0.32 -2.34 15.18
N VAL A 64 0.83 -3.23 16.05
CA VAL A 64 0.43 -3.27 17.47
C VAL A 64 0.76 -1.97 18.20
N ARG A 65 1.90 -1.33 17.95
CA ARG A 65 2.26 -0.04 18.59
C ARG A 65 1.29 1.08 18.23
N LEU A 66 0.87 1.14 16.96
CA LEU A 66 0.00 2.20 16.45
C LEU A 66 -1.47 2.03 16.90
N LEU A 67 -1.85 0.85 17.40
CA LEU A 67 -3.23 0.59 17.85
C LEU A 67 -3.71 1.62 18.87
N GLY A 68 -4.75 2.37 18.49
CA GLY A 68 -5.40 3.35 19.36
C GLY A 68 -4.54 4.56 19.72
N GLU A 69 -3.44 4.81 19.00
CA GLU A 69 -2.57 5.97 19.24
C GLU A 69 -3.15 7.26 18.65
N GLU A 70 -3.50 7.26 17.36
CA GLU A 70 -4.00 8.46 16.68
C GLU A 70 -5.52 8.62 16.81
N ALA A 71 -6.27 7.52 16.66
CA ALA A 71 -7.73 7.58 16.60
C ALA A 71 -8.40 7.51 17.98
N GLY A 72 -7.74 7.01 19.02
CA GLY A 72 -8.38 6.67 20.29
C GLY A 72 -9.15 5.34 20.26
N LEU A 73 -9.44 4.78 21.44
CA LEU A 73 -9.96 3.41 21.61
C LEU A 73 -11.45 3.24 21.29
N ASP A 74 -12.21 4.32 21.20
CA ASP A 74 -13.66 4.34 20.97
C ASP A 74 -14.04 4.58 19.49
N THR A 75 -13.05 4.53 18.59
CA THR A 75 -13.27 4.82 17.17
C THR A 75 -13.44 3.57 16.31
N PRO A 76 -14.18 3.67 15.19
CA PRO A 76 -14.22 2.60 14.18
C PRO A 76 -12.83 2.24 13.64
N SER A 77 -11.91 3.22 13.55
CA SER A 77 -10.53 2.98 13.09
C SER A 77 -9.79 2.01 14.01
N PHE A 78 -9.90 2.19 15.34
CA PHE A 78 -9.31 1.27 16.30
C PHE A 78 -9.83 -0.16 16.12
N LEU A 79 -11.14 -0.33 15.93
CA LEU A 79 -11.73 -1.65 15.71
C LEU A 79 -11.26 -2.30 14.40
N ASN A 80 -11.09 -1.50 13.34
CA ASN A 80 -10.55 -1.98 12.06
C ASN A 80 -9.09 -2.43 12.20
N ASP A 81 -8.24 -1.64 12.85
CA ASP A 81 -6.84 -2.00 13.08
C ASP A 81 -6.73 -3.24 13.97
N TRP A 82 -7.58 -3.34 15.00
CA TRP A 82 -7.66 -4.52 15.87
C TRP A 82 -8.08 -5.77 15.10
N ALA A 83 -9.11 -5.65 14.26
CA ALA A 83 -9.60 -6.74 13.42
C ALA A 83 -8.55 -7.19 12.40
N GLU A 84 -7.78 -6.25 11.83
CA GLU A 84 -6.66 -6.57 10.93
C GLU A 84 -5.61 -7.42 11.67
N ILE A 85 -5.20 -7.03 12.88
CA ILE A 85 -4.23 -7.80 13.67
C ILE A 85 -4.79 -9.17 14.06
N ALA A 86 -6.07 -9.27 14.41
CA ALA A 86 -6.74 -10.54 14.65
C ALA A 86 -6.78 -11.44 13.40
N PHE A 87 -6.94 -10.84 12.21
CA PHE A 87 -6.86 -11.56 10.95
C PHE A 87 -5.43 -12.11 10.71
N TYR A 88 -4.39 -11.31 10.98
CA TYR A 88 -2.99 -11.78 10.93
C TYR A 88 -2.76 -12.98 11.85
N THR A 89 -3.19 -12.89 13.12
CA THR A 89 -2.99 -13.98 14.07
C THR A 89 -3.78 -15.24 13.66
N ALA A 90 -5.01 -15.07 13.16
CA ALA A 90 -5.79 -16.18 12.61
C ALA A 90 -5.08 -16.88 11.44
N LEU A 91 -4.46 -16.14 10.51
CA LEU A 91 -3.66 -16.74 9.43
C LEU A 91 -2.45 -17.51 9.97
N TRP A 92 -1.75 -16.97 10.96
CA TRP A 92 -0.63 -17.64 11.60
C TRP A 92 -1.01 -18.97 12.28
N THR A 93 -2.20 -19.07 12.91
CA THR A 93 -2.65 -20.36 13.46
C THR A 93 -2.82 -21.45 12.40
N LYS A 94 -3.07 -21.04 11.16
CA LYS A 94 -3.26 -21.93 10.01
C LYS A 94 -2.00 -22.05 9.16
N PHE A 95 -0.86 -21.51 9.60
CA PHE A 95 0.35 -21.33 8.78
C PHE A 95 0.70 -22.57 7.96
N GLU A 96 0.77 -23.75 8.58
CA GLU A 96 1.17 -25.01 7.91
C GLU A 96 0.25 -25.39 6.74
N HIS A 97 -1.03 -25.02 6.81
CA HIS A 97 -2.06 -25.32 5.81
C HIS A 97 -2.18 -24.25 4.73
N LEU A 98 -1.47 -23.13 4.85
CA LEU A 98 -1.51 -22.06 3.84
C LEU A 98 -0.74 -22.49 2.57
N PRO A 99 -1.18 -22.05 1.38
CA PRO A 99 -0.37 -22.14 0.16
C PRO A 99 0.98 -21.44 0.33
N ASP A 100 2.02 -21.93 -0.35
CA ASP A 100 3.39 -21.39 -0.21
C ASP A 100 3.50 -19.90 -0.54
N GLY A 101 2.75 -19.40 -1.53
CA GLY A 101 2.68 -17.97 -1.85
C GLY A 101 2.12 -17.15 -0.69
N LEU A 102 1.07 -17.65 -0.03
CA LEU A 102 0.48 -16.98 1.12
C LEU A 102 1.34 -17.08 2.38
N LYS A 103 2.07 -18.20 2.58
CA LYS A 103 3.09 -18.31 3.64
C LYS A 103 4.17 -17.26 3.48
N LEU A 104 4.65 -17.08 2.25
CA LEU A 104 5.66 -16.09 1.93
C LEU A 104 5.14 -14.65 2.14
N ASN A 105 3.93 -14.35 1.67
CA ASN A 105 3.25 -13.07 1.91
C ASN A 105 3.10 -12.82 3.43
N LEU A 106 2.55 -13.77 4.19
CA LEU A 106 2.37 -13.63 5.63
C LEU A 106 3.70 -13.38 6.35
N LEU A 107 4.76 -14.12 6.03
CA LEU A 107 6.09 -13.89 6.59
C LEU A 107 6.59 -12.48 6.25
N TYR A 108 6.52 -12.11 4.97
CA TYR A 108 7.00 -10.82 4.52
C TYR A 108 6.27 -9.65 5.20
N HIS A 109 4.94 -9.73 5.34
CA HIS A 109 4.14 -8.70 5.99
C HIS A 109 4.25 -8.72 7.53
N SER A 110 4.68 -9.84 8.13
CA SER A 110 4.84 -9.94 9.58
C SER A 110 6.20 -9.41 10.06
N GLY A 111 7.27 -9.52 9.27
CA GLY A 111 8.58 -9.00 9.69
C GLY A 111 9.75 -9.29 8.74
N PRO A 112 10.05 -10.57 8.42
CA PRO A 112 11.13 -10.92 7.51
C PRO A 112 11.14 -10.11 6.20
N ASN A 113 12.31 -9.59 5.83
CA ASN A 113 12.47 -8.79 4.62
C ASN A 113 13.12 -9.60 3.48
N ILE A 114 12.60 -9.42 2.27
CA ILE A 114 13.23 -9.93 1.05
C ILE A 114 14.38 -8.99 0.67
N THR A 115 15.61 -9.49 0.82
CA THR A 115 16.84 -8.72 0.57
C THR A 115 17.31 -8.86 -0.89
N LYS A 116 18.26 -7.99 -1.31
CA LYS A 116 18.89 -8.08 -2.64
C LYS A 116 19.49 -9.47 -2.94
N LYS A 117 20.01 -10.18 -1.94
CA LYS A 117 20.52 -11.56 -2.10
C LYS A 117 19.43 -12.55 -2.53
N HIS A 118 18.21 -12.37 -2.04
CA HIS A 118 17.07 -13.20 -2.45
C HIS A 118 16.65 -12.86 -3.88
N LEU A 119 16.56 -11.57 -4.19
CA LEU A 119 16.17 -11.08 -5.51
C LEU A 119 17.18 -11.45 -6.60
N GLY A 120 18.47 -11.50 -6.29
CA GLY A 120 19.51 -11.90 -7.25
C GLY A 120 19.39 -13.34 -7.78
N LYS A 121 18.50 -14.15 -7.21
CA LYS A 121 18.16 -15.50 -7.71
C LYS A 121 17.00 -15.50 -8.71
N ILE A 122 16.29 -14.37 -8.85
CA ILE A 122 15.11 -14.24 -9.69
C ILE A 122 15.57 -13.60 -11.01
N LYS A 123 15.07 -14.13 -12.12
CA LYS A 123 15.38 -13.61 -13.46
C LYS A 123 14.80 -12.20 -13.61
N ALA A 124 15.62 -11.27 -14.06
CA ALA A 124 15.15 -9.94 -14.45
C ALA A 124 14.51 -9.97 -15.85
N HIS A 125 13.51 -9.12 -16.05
CA HIS A 125 12.79 -8.95 -17.30
C HIS A 125 12.91 -7.50 -17.74
N SER A 126 13.41 -7.26 -18.95
CA SER A 126 13.44 -5.92 -19.53
C SER A 126 12.01 -5.44 -19.76
N ARG A 127 11.65 -4.30 -19.19
CA ARG A 127 10.31 -3.68 -19.29
C ARG A 127 10.44 -2.18 -19.56
N ILE A 128 9.42 -1.63 -20.20
CA ILE A 128 9.21 -0.18 -20.34
C ILE A 128 7.98 0.18 -19.53
N LEU A 129 8.16 1.06 -18.56
CA LEU A 129 7.19 1.36 -17.52
C LEU A 129 6.97 2.87 -17.44
N MET A 130 5.71 3.31 -17.54
CA MET A 130 5.32 4.70 -17.41
C MET A 130 5.09 5.04 -15.94
N VAL A 131 5.63 6.15 -15.44
CA VAL A 131 5.34 6.64 -14.09
C VAL A 131 3.92 7.21 -14.05
N VAL A 132 3.05 6.66 -13.19
CA VAL A 132 1.63 7.06 -13.10
C VAL A 132 1.25 7.73 -11.78
N GLY A 133 2.08 7.55 -10.74
CA GLY A 133 1.88 8.23 -9.47
C GLY A 133 3.15 8.22 -8.64
N ILE A 134 3.31 9.24 -7.82
CA ILE A 134 4.41 9.34 -6.87
C ILE A 134 3.80 9.71 -5.52
N GLU A 135 4.19 8.97 -4.48
CA GLU A 135 3.73 9.19 -3.12
C GLU A 135 4.93 9.40 -2.22
N PHE A 136 4.88 10.43 -1.39
CA PHE A 136 5.89 10.68 -0.37
C PHE A 136 5.31 10.41 1.01
N SER A 137 6.15 9.88 1.89
CA SER A 137 5.83 9.68 3.30
C SER A 137 7.11 9.86 4.11
N ARG A 138 7.00 10.50 5.27
CA ARG A 138 8.14 10.72 6.17
C ARG A 138 7.94 9.89 7.44
N GLU A 139 8.99 9.20 7.84
CA GLU A 139 9.06 8.48 9.11
C GLU A 139 10.35 8.91 9.82
N GLU A 140 10.22 9.75 10.83
CA GLU A 140 11.34 10.41 11.51
C GLU A 140 12.28 11.13 10.51
N ARG A 141 13.52 10.61 10.33
CA ARG A 141 14.55 11.13 9.41
C ARG A 141 14.59 10.41 8.07
N LEU A 142 13.67 9.46 7.84
CA LEU A 142 13.58 8.67 6.63
C LEU A 142 12.46 9.23 5.75
N LEU A 143 12.82 9.75 4.58
CA LEU A 143 11.85 10.08 3.55
C LEU A 143 11.69 8.86 2.63
N ARG A 144 10.50 8.29 2.59
CA ARG A 144 10.12 7.19 1.70
C ARG A 144 9.32 7.75 0.53
N ARG A 145 9.69 7.35 -0.68
CA ARG A 145 8.93 7.59 -1.90
C ARG A 145 8.47 6.27 -2.50
N THR A 146 7.17 6.15 -2.76
CA THR A 146 6.61 5.08 -3.59
C THR A 146 6.40 5.64 -4.98
N VAL A 147 6.94 4.98 -6.00
CA VAL A 147 6.72 5.34 -7.41
C VAL A 147 5.92 4.23 -8.06
N TYR A 148 4.73 4.57 -8.52
CA TYR A 148 3.81 3.67 -9.19
C TYR A 148 4.04 3.76 -10.70
N PHE A 149 4.05 2.60 -11.33
CA PHE A 149 4.24 2.43 -12.75
C PHE A 149 3.06 1.69 -13.38
N CYS A 150 2.83 1.94 -14.66
CA CYS A 150 1.99 1.12 -15.52
C CYS A 150 2.81 0.64 -16.73
N GLU A 151 2.76 -0.65 -17.04
CA GLU A 151 3.31 -1.17 -18.28
C GLU A 151 2.32 -0.90 -19.42
N GLN A 152 2.74 -0.12 -20.42
CA GLN A 152 1.83 0.30 -21.50
C GLN A 152 1.28 -0.88 -22.32
N LYS A 153 2.05 -1.96 -22.47
CA LYS A 153 1.65 -3.11 -23.29
C LYS A 153 0.55 -3.96 -22.65
N THR A 154 0.60 -4.12 -21.33
CA THR A 154 -0.25 -5.06 -20.59
C THR A 154 -1.27 -4.36 -19.69
N GLY A 155 -1.04 -3.09 -19.35
CA GLY A 155 -1.79 -2.38 -18.31
C GLY A 155 -1.44 -2.85 -16.89
N GLU A 156 -0.43 -3.70 -16.71
CA GLU A 156 -0.01 -4.17 -15.39
C GLU A 156 0.61 -3.02 -14.59
N TYR A 157 0.21 -2.92 -13.32
CA TYR A 157 0.76 -1.94 -12.40
C TYR A 157 1.90 -2.51 -11.58
N PHE A 158 2.90 -1.68 -11.34
CA PHE A 158 4.05 -2.00 -10.51
C PHE A 158 4.38 -0.85 -9.58
N TYR A 159 5.17 -1.10 -8.54
CA TYR A 159 5.76 0.00 -7.78
C TYR A 159 7.17 -0.31 -7.27
N VAL A 160 7.96 0.74 -7.09
CA VAL A 160 9.21 0.70 -6.33
C VAL A 160 9.07 1.50 -5.05
N LEU A 161 9.79 1.06 -4.02
CA LEU A 161 10.01 1.85 -2.82
C LEU A 161 11.44 2.40 -2.86
N ASP A 162 11.55 3.71 -2.74
CA ASP A 162 12.80 4.45 -2.72
C ASP A 162 12.92 5.21 -1.40
N TYR A 163 14.13 5.35 -0.90
CA TYR A 163 14.38 5.88 0.45
C TYR A 163 15.50 6.91 0.42
N SER A 164 15.27 8.02 1.09
CA SER A 164 16.24 9.09 1.34
C SER A 164 16.44 9.23 2.85
N PHE A 165 17.70 9.32 3.29
CA PHE A 165 18.07 9.49 4.69
C PHE A 165 18.99 10.71 4.84
N ASN A 166 18.71 11.57 5.84
CA ASN A 166 19.46 12.80 6.11
C ASN A 166 19.67 13.67 4.85
N ASP A 167 18.57 14.03 4.19
CA ASP A 167 18.56 14.96 3.04
C ASP A 167 19.36 14.51 1.80
N ARG A 168 19.79 13.25 1.73
CA ARG A 168 20.36 12.70 0.49
C ARG A 168 19.29 12.65 -0.60
N PRO A 169 19.59 13.03 -1.85
CA PRO A 169 18.63 12.85 -2.93
C PRO A 169 18.31 11.36 -3.10
N PHE A 170 17.13 11.08 -3.63
CA PHE A 170 16.78 9.74 -4.08
C PHE A 170 17.72 9.26 -5.20
N ASP A 171 17.87 7.95 -5.33
CA ASP A 171 18.78 7.35 -6.33
C ASP A 171 18.41 7.75 -7.76
N HIS A 172 17.12 7.96 -8.04
CA HIS A 172 16.60 8.29 -9.36
C HIS A 172 15.63 9.48 -9.30
N ASN A 173 15.61 10.30 -10.34
CA ASN A 173 14.59 11.34 -10.50
C ASN A 173 13.49 10.84 -11.45
N PHE A 174 12.38 10.37 -10.89
CA PHE A 174 11.23 9.92 -11.65
C PHE A 174 10.31 11.08 -11.97
N GLU A 175 9.98 11.23 -13.25
CA GLU A 175 9.04 12.23 -13.73
C GLU A 175 7.71 11.56 -14.07
N LEU A 176 6.62 12.16 -13.58
CA LEU A 176 5.27 11.69 -13.84
C LEU A 176 4.96 11.73 -15.35
N GLY A 177 4.37 10.66 -15.88
CA GLY A 177 4.06 10.49 -17.31
C GLY A 177 5.25 10.16 -18.20
N ALA A 178 6.47 10.09 -17.67
CA ALA A 178 7.64 9.65 -18.43
C ALA A 178 7.78 8.12 -18.41
N ASP A 179 8.34 7.59 -19.49
CA ASP A 179 8.65 6.17 -19.65
C ASP A 179 10.09 5.87 -19.21
N TYR A 180 10.26 4.80 -18.46
CA TYR A 180 11.55 4.29 -18.03
C TYR A 180 11.71 2.83 -18.44
N GLN A 181 12.86 2.53 -19.03
CA GLN A 181 13.28 1.18 -19.33
C GLN A 181 14.23 0.68 -18.23
N GLY A 182 14.08 -0.58 -17.85
CA GLY A 182 14.98 -1.24 -16.93
C GLY A 182 14.82 -2.75 -16.93
N ASP A 183 15.83 -3.43 -16.39
CA ASP A 183 15.76 -4.85 -16.09
C ASP A 183 15.12 -5.03 -14.72
N VAL A 184 13.85 -5.43 -14.75
CA VAL A 184 12.96 -5.44 -13.59
C VAL A 184 12.88 -6.84 -12.98
N ILE A 185 13.03 -6.92 -11.66
CA ILE A 185 12.81 -8.13 -10.87
C ILE A 185 11.54 -7.93 -10.04
N SER A 186 10.51 -8.74 -10.30
CA SER A 186 9.31 -8.76 -9.47
C SER A 186 9.59 -9.46 -8.16
N TYR A 187 9.13 -8.86 -7.06
CA TYR A 187 9.13 -9.54 -5.78
C TYR A 187 8.23 -10.78 -5.87
N PRO A 188 8.62 -11.91 -5.24
CA PRO A 188 7.85 -13.15 -5.26
C PRO A 188 6.63 -13.08 -4.30
N LEU A 189 5.93 -11.96 -4.30
CA LEU A 189 4.77 -11.67 -3.45
C LEU A 189 3.56 -11.59 -4.38
N GLU A 190 2.80 -12.68 -4.49
CA GLU A 190 1.68 -12.77 -5.42
C GLU A 190 0.70 -11.60 -5.17
N GLY A 191 0.30 -10.91 -6.25
CA GLY A 191 -0.62 -9.78 -6.20
C GLY A 191 -0.08 -8.44 -5.68
N ASP A 192 1.16 -8.37 -5.17
CA ASP A 192 1.72 -7.13 -4.59
C ASP A 192 2.16 -6.13 -5.67
N GLY A 193 2.72 -6.59 -6.80
CA GLY A 193 3.20 -5.70 -7.87
C GLY A 193 4.50 -4.95 -7.54
N ARG A 194 5.09 -5.18 -6.36
CA ARG A 194 6.39 -4.61 -6.00
C ARG A 194 7.51 -5.13 -6.90
N ILE A 195 8.34 -4.22 -7.36
CA ILE A 195 9.50 -4.53 -8.20
C ILE A 195 10.79 -3.92 -7.65
N SER A 196 11.92 -4.44 -8.13
CA SER A 196 13.26 -3.86 -7.99
C SER A 196 13.90 -3.74 -9.35
N CYS A 197 14.63 -2.65 -9.58
CA CYS A 197 15.45 -2.48 -10.77
C CYS A 197 16.75 -1.78 -10.35
N GLU A 198 17.88 -2.24 -10.87
CA GLU A 198 19.19 -1.69 -10.50
C GLU A 198 19.46 -0.35 -11.19
N LYS A 199 19.04 -0.22 -12.46
CA LYS A 199 19.27 0.96 -13.28
C LYS A 199 18.06 1.26 -14.13
N TRP A 200 17.57 2.49 -14.02
CA TRP A 200 16.54 3.01 -14.89
C TRP A 200 17.12 3.92 -15.94
N GLN A 201 16.65 3.77 -17.17
CA GLN A 201 16.94 4.68 -18.27
C GLN A 201 15.64 5.34 -18.73
N LYS A 202 15.57 6.67 -18.68
CA LYS A 202 14.46 7.41 -19.26
C LYS A 202 14.44 7.20 -20.77
N VAL A 203 13.30 6.81 -21.31
CA VAL A 203 13.09 6.59 -22.74
C VAL A 203 12.54 7.88 -23.36
N SER A 204 13.03 8.23 -24.54
CA SER A 204 12.52 9.37 -25.30
C SER A 204 11.12 9.07 -25.84
N GLY A 205 10.15 9.88 -25.46
CA GLY A 205 8.75 9.75 -25.83
C GLY A 205 7.87 10.29 -24.71
N ASN A 206 6.63 10.66 -25.04
CA ASN A 206 5.63 10.91 -24.00
C ASN A 206 4.94 9.58 -23.72
N GLY A 207 4.78 9.23 -22.44
CA GLY A 207 4.04 8.03 -22.07
C GLY A 207 2.67 8.02 -22.74
N ARG A 208 2.31 6.89 -23.35
CA ARG A 208 1.06 6.72 -24.10
C ARG A 208 -0.10 6.47 -23.15
N ILE A 209 -0.40 7.45 -22.32
CA ILE A 209 -1.48 7.37 -21.35
C ILE A 209 -2.86 7.15 -21.98
N ASP A 210 -3.03 7.63 -23.21
CA ASP A 210 -4.19 7.35 -24.06
C ASP A 210 -4.40 5.85 -24.34
N GLN A 211 -3.37 5.03 -24.13
CA GLN A 211 -3.44 3.57 -24.28
C GLN A 211 -3.63 2.82 -22.97
N VAL A 212 -3.56 3.48 -21.82
CA VAL A 212 -3.78 2.81 -20.54
C VAL A 212 -5.27 2.54 -20.36
N PRO A 213 -5.70 1.29 -20.08
CA PRO A 213 -7.10 0.98 -19.93
C PRO A 213 -7.68 1.69 -18.70
N TRP A 214 -8.80 2.38 -18.89
CA TRP A 214 -9.58 2.95 -17.79
C TRP A 214 -10.69 1.99 -17.43
N VAL A 215 -10.93 1.83 -16.13
CA VAL A 215 -11.98 0.97 -15.61
C VAL A 215 -13.03 1.81 -14.89
N SER A 216 -14.26 1.29 -14.84
CA SER A 216 -15.28 1.78 -13.92
C SER A 216 -14.91 1.49 -12.47
N ALA A 217 -15.56 2.16 -11.52
CA ALA A 217 -15.33 1.87 -10.12
C ALA A 217 -15.73 0.45 -9.75
N GLN A 218 -16.82 -0.06 -10.33
CA GLN A 218 -17.28 -1.43 -10.12
C GLN A 218 -16.26 -2.47 -10.62
N GLU A 219 -15.65 -2.25 -11.78
CA GLU A 219 -14.57 -3.09 -12.30
C GLU A 219 -13.33 -3.02 -11.39
N ALA A 220 -12.92 -1.83 -10.96
CA ALA A 220 -11.81 -1.67 -10.02
C ALA A 220 -12.06 -2.38 -8.69
N THR A 221 -13.26 -2.30 -8.12
CA THR A 221 -13.65 -3.04 -6.91
C THR A 221 -13.58 -4.55 -7.15
N THR A 222 -14.04 -5.02 -8.31
CA THR A 222 -13.97 -6.45 -8.67
C THR A 222 -12.53 -6.92 -8.78
N LEU A 223 -11.66 -6.14 -9.42
CA LEU A 223 -10.22 -6.42 -9.52
C LEU A 223 -9.56 -6.43 -8.14
N PHE A 224 -9.86 -5.44 -7.29
CA PHE A 224 -9.36 -5.37 -5.93
C PHE A 224 -9.78 -6.59 -5.10
N HIS A 225 -11.06 -6.97 -5.13
CA HIS A 225 -11.55 -8.17 -4.44
C HIS A 225 -10.91 -9.45 -4.95
N ASN A 226 -10.66 -9.56 -6.26
CA ASN A 226 -9.95 -10.71 -6.81
C ASN A 226 -8.48 -10.73 -6.38
N ALA A 227 -7.83 -9.57 -6.29
CA ALA A 227 -6.48 -9.44 -5.79
C ALA A 227 -6.40 -9.85 -4.30
N LEU A 228 -7.36 -9.44 -3.47
CA LEU A 228 -7.44 -9.82 -2.04
C LEU A 228 -7.56 -11.32 -1.81
N LYS A 229 -8.21 -12.07 -2.74
CA LYS A 229 -8.27 -13.54 -2.66
C LYS A 229 -6.89 -14.19 -2.81
N VAL A 230 -5.98 -13.56 -3.54
CA VAL A 230 -4.62 -14.04 -3.78
C VAL A 230 -3.70 -13.58 -2.65
N ASN A 231 -3.79 -12.29 -2.29
CA ASN A 231 -2.98 -11.71 -1.23
C ASN A 231 -3.84 -10.74 -0.41
N PRO A 232 -4.24 -11.14 0.82
CA PRO A 232 -5.09 -10.33 1.67
C PRO A 232 -4.35 -9.13 2.30
N PHE A 233 -3.04 -9.00 2.07
CA PHE A 233 -2.23 -7.88 2.56
C PHE A 233 -2.01 -6.80 1.49
N ILE A 234 -2.64 -6.92 0.31
CA ILE A 234 -2.58 -5.91 -0.73
C ILE A 234 -3.22 -4.63 -0.20
N ALA A 235 -2.41 -3.59 -0.05
CA ALA A 235 -2.91 -2.24 0.15
C ALA A 235 -1.84 -1.21 -0.24
N PRO A 236 -2.18 -0.15 -1.01
CA PRO A 236 -3.43 0.03 -1.78
C PRO A 236 -3.37 -0.55 -3.21
N PHE A 237 -4.53 -0.79 -3.83
CA PHE A 237 -4.65 -1.34 -5.20
C PHE A 237 -4.68 -0.24 -6.27
N PRO A 238 -3.75 -0.22 -7.24
CA PRO A 238 -3.68 0.81 -8.27
C PRO A 238 -4.71 0.60 -9.38
N ALA A 239 -5.32 1.70 -9.87
CA ALA A 239 -6.20 1.68 -11.03
C ALA A 239 -6.26 3.05 -11.74
N PHE A 240 -6.63 3.06 -13.01
CA PHE A 240 -7.12 4.27 -13.69
C PHE A 240 -8.64 4.27 -13.73
N LEU A 241 -9.25 5.28 -13.11
CA LEU A 241 -10.69 5.50 -13.13
C LEU A 241 -11.05 6.67 -14.03
N CYS A 242 -12.21 6.58 -14.67
CA CYS A 242 -12.85 7.73 -15.30
C CYS A 242 -13.78 8.39 -14.28
N MET A 243 -13.37 9.54 -13.74
CA MET A 243 -14.04 10.25 -12.66
C MET A 243 -14.64 11.56 -13.16
N ILE A 244 -15.78 11.94 -12.59
CA ILE A 244 -16.45 13.23 -12.80
C ILE A 244 -16.79 13.78 -11.42
N SER A 245 -16.35 15.00 -11.12
CA SER A 245 -16.79 15.70 -9.91
C SER A 245 -17.99 16.60 -10.21
N ASP A 246 -18.88 16.74 -9.23
CA ASP A 246 -20.00 17.67 -9.25
C ASP A 246 -20.30 18.19 -7.84
N TYR A 247 -21.11 19.24 -7.75
CA TYR A 247 -21.57 19.80 -6.49
C TYR A 247 -23.05 19.44 -6.31
N ILE A 248 -23.32 18.46 -5.45
CA ILE A 248 -24.64 17.84 -5.26
C ILE A 248 -25.08 18.08 -3.81
N ASP A 249 -26.27 18.63 -3.62
CA ASP A 249 -26.89 18.86 -2.30
C ASP A 249 -26.00 19.65 -1.31
N GLY A 250 -25.19 20.57 -1.82
CA GLY A 250 -24.29 21.40 -0.99
C GLY A 250 -22.94 20.76 -0.69
N GLU A 251 -22.63 19.61 -1.30
CA GLU A 251 -21.37 18.89 -1.08
C GLU A 251 -20.68 18.52 -2.39
N TRP A 252 -19.35 18.57 -2.38
CA TRP A 252 -18.55 18.01 -3.46
C TRP A 252 -18.70 16.48 -3.49
N SER A 253 -19.05 15.97 -4.66
CA SER A 253 -19.23 14.54 -4.90
C SER A 253 -18.45 14.12 -6.14
N VAL A 254 -18.00 12.87 -6.14
CA VAL A 254 -17.36 12.26 -7.31
C VAL A 254 -18.15 11.04 -7.71
N VAL A 255 -18.43 10.94 -8.99
CA VAL A 255 -19.02 9.76 -9.61
C VAL A 255 -18.07 9.19 -10.64
N ASP A 256 -18.16 7.89 -10.87
CA ASP A 256 -17.55 7.31 -12.07
C ASP A 256 -18.42 7.57 -13.31
N ARG A 257 -17.94 7.14 -14.49
CA ARG A 257 -18.68 7.26 -15.75
C ARG A 257 -20.05 6.56 -15.75
N ALA A 258 -20.26 5.56 -14.89
CA ALA A 258 -21.54 4.86 -14.75
C ALA A 258 -22.49 5.57 -13.76
N GLY A 259 -22.07 6.67 -13.14
CA GLY A 259 -22.83 7.41 -12.14
C GLY A 259 -22.70 6.87 -10.72
N TYR A 260 -21.79 5.94 -10.46
CA TYR A 260 -21.56 5.38 -9.13
C TYR A 260 -20.79 6.38 -8.27
N ARG A 261 -21.38 6.80 -7.14
CA ARG A 261 -20.73 7.72 -6.19
C ARG A 261 -19.56 7.03 -5.50
N LEU A 262 -18.40 7.69 -5.54
CA LEU A 262 -17.16 7.19 -4.96
C LEU A 262 -16.96 7.73 -3.55
N ASN A 263 -16.55 6.85 -2.64
CA ASN A 263 -16.05 7.27 -1.33
C ASN A 263 -14.59 7.75 -1.50
N MET A 264 -14.37 9.05 -1.33
CA MET A 264 -13.05 9.66 -1.52
C MET A 264 -12.29 9.68 -0.21
N ILE A 265 -11.05 9.19 -0.22
CA ILE A 265 -10.15 9.35 0.93
C ILE A 265 -9.82 10.84 1.06
N ARG A 266 -9.84 11.36 2.29
CA ARG A 266 -9.58 12.77 2.56
C ARG A 266 -8.22 13.20 2.01
N MET A 267 -8.23 14.31 1.27
CA MET A 267 -7.05 14.98 0.74
C MET A 267 -6.82 16.29 1.51
N ASP A 268 -5.63 16.87 1.40
CA ASP A 268 -5.45 18.26 1.77
C ASP A 268 -6.30 19.19 0.88
N GLU A 269 -6.60 20.38 1.37
CA GLU A 269 -7.53 21.31 0.72
C GLU A 269 -7.06 21.74 -0.67
N GLU A 270 -5.75 21.94 -0.87
CA GLU A 270 -5.19 22.35 -2.15
C GLU A 270 -5.29 21.22 -3.18
N ALA A 271 -4.93 19.99 -2.80
CA ALA A 271 -5.05 18.82 -3.66
C ALA A 271 -6.51 18.50 -3.98
N ALA A 272 -7.41 18.60 -2.99
CA ALA A 272 -8.85 18.45 -3.19
C ALA A 272 -9.39 19.49 -4.18
N ALA A 273 -9.05 20.77 -4.01
CA ALA A 273 -9.49 21.84 -4.91
C ALA A 273 -9.00 21.61 -6.35
N ARG A 274 -7.71 21.26 -6.52
CA ARG A 274 -7.13 20.93 -7.84
C ARG A 274 -7.83 19.75 -8.50
N PHE A 275 -8.09 18.69 -7.73
CA PHE A 275 -8.78 17.49 -8.22
C PHE A 275 -10.24 17.78 -8.60
N TYR A 276 -11.01 18.45 -7.74
CA TYR A 276 -12.40 18.78 -8.04
C TYR A 276 -12.52 19.72 -9.24
N ALA A 277 -11.64 20.71 -9.37
CA ALA A 277 -11.62 21.59 -10.52
C ALA A 277 -11.26 20.87 -11.83
N SER A 278 -10.32 19.92 -11.79
CA SER A 278 -9.92 19.18 -12.99
C SER A 278 -11.01 18.25 -13.52
N CYS A 279 -11.80 17.68 -12.61
CA CYS A 279 -12.86 16.73 -12.95
C CYS A 279 -14.26 17.37 -13.06
N PHE A 280 -14.40 18.70 -12.86
CA PHE A 280 -15.71 19.33 -12.70
C PHE A 280 -16.55 19.20 -13.96
N ARG A 281 -17.58 18.35 -13.88
CA ARG A 281 -18.48 18.02 -15.00
C ARG A 281 -17.76 17.58 -16.27
N ASN A 282 -16.51 17.11 -16.13
CA ASN A 282 -15.68 16.67 -17.24
C ASN A 282 -15.09 15.29 -16.93
N PRO A 283 -15.43 14.25 -17.70
CA PRO A 283 -14.85 12.93 -17.53
C PRO A 283 -13.34 12.98 -17.64
N THR A 284 -12.66 12.65 -16.54
CA THR A 284 -11.21 12.77 -16.42
C THR A 284 -10.64 11.42 -16.04
N ALA A 285 -9.56 11.02 -16.73
CA ALA A 285 -8.82 9.82 -16.36
C ALA A 285 -7.90 10.13 -15.18
N VAL A 286 -8.08 9.39 -14.09
CA VAL A 286 -7.41 9.64 -12.82
C VAL A 286 -6.73 8.34 -12.38
N PHE A 287 -5.43 8.40 -12.14
CA PHE A 287 -4.74 7.32 -11.45
C PHE A 287 -5.09 7.41 -9.97
N VAL A 288 -5.58 6.29 -9.43
CA VAL A 288 -6.03 6.20 -8.06
C VAL A 288 -5.40 5.00 -7.36
N LEU A 289 -5.43 5.07 -6.03
CA LEU A 289 -5.14 3.97 -5.13
C LEU A 289 -6.43 3.63 -4.39
N CYS A 290 -6.97 2.45 -4.67
CA CYS A 290 -8.17 1.92 -4.05
C CYS A 290 -7.82 1.14 -2.78
N SER A 291 -8.57 1.36 -1.71
CA SER A 291 -8.53 0.56 -0.50
C SER A 291 -9.93 0.37 0.09
N ASP A 292 -9.99 -0.32 1.22
CA ASP A 292 -11.17 -0.44 2.07
C ASP A 292 -11.71 0.92 2.56
N GLN A 293 -10.83 1.92 2.73
CA GLN A 293 -11.18 3.28 3.14
C GLN A 293 -11.73 4.14 1.99
N GLY A 294 -11.64 3.67 0.73
CA GLY A 294 -12.15 4.36 -0.44
C GLY A 294 -11.09 4.56 -1.53
N VAL A 295 -11.28 5.62 -2.32
CA VAL A 295 -10.45 5.94 -3.48
C VAL A 295 -9.59 7.16 -3.17
N ARG A 296 -8.28 7.02 -3.29
CA ARG A 296 -7.33 8.13 -3.18
C ARG A 296 -6.78 8.49 -4.56
N PRO A 297 -7.12 9.67 -5.12
CA PRO A 297 -6.59 10.09 -6.40
C PRO A 297 -5.14 10.57 -6.24
N MET A 298 -4.29 10.18 -7.19
CA MET A 298 -2.85 10.44 -7.14
C MET A 298 -2.39 11.35 -8.27
N SER A 299 -2.92 11.13 -9.47
CA SER A 299 -2.66 11.97 -10.64
C SER A 299 -3.83 11.96 -11.60
N TYR A 300 -3.92 12.95 -12.48
CA TYR A 300 -4.94 12.98 -13.52
C TYR A 300 -4.36 13.35 -14.89
N TYR A 301 -5.00 12.88 -15.95
CA TYR A 301 -4.65 13.22 -17.32
C TYR A 301 -5.41 14.46 -17.77
N ASN A 302 -4.68 15.49 -18.20
CA ASN A 302 -5.26 16.76 -18.65
C ASN A 302 -5.40 16.88 -20.19
N GLY A 303 -5.24 15.77 -20.93
CA GLY A 303 -5.21 15.76 -22.40
C GLY A 303 -3.82 15.97 -23.02
N THR A 304 -2.81 16.39 -22.24
CA THR A 304 -1.42 16.55 -22.70
C THR A 304 -0.43 15.70 -21.93
N GLY A 305 -0.67 15.49 -20.64
CA GLY A 305 0.16 14.66 -19.77
C GLY A 305 -0.50 14.42 -18.41
N LEU A 306 0.21 13.66 -17.57
CA LEU A 306 -0.20 13.44 -16.19
C LEU A 306 0.19 14.61 -15.30
N ILE A 307 -0.75 15.03 -14.46
CA ILE A 307 -0.56 16.07 -13.46
C ILE A 307 -0.66 15.44 -12.07
N ASP A 308 0.35 15.73 -11.25
CA ASP A 308 0.43 15.25 -9.87
C ASP A 308 -0.56 15.99 -8.96
N LEU A 309 -1.40 15.23 -8.26
CA LEU A 309 -2.29 15.77 -7.23
C LEU A 309 -1.60 15.83 -5.88
N MET A 310 -0.64 14.93 -5.63
CA MET A 310 -0.04 14.67 -4.33
C MET A 310 1.28 15.40 -4.12
N ARG A 311 1.49 16.52 -4.84
CA ARG A 311 2.69 17.36 -4.69
C ARG A 311 3.09 17.43 -3.23
N ALA A 312 4.31 17.01 -2.93
CA ALA A 312 4.84 17.07 -1.58
C ALA A 312 4.59 18.48 -1.03
N ALA A 313 4.10 18.56 0.22
CA ALA A 313 4.15 19.83 0.94
C ALA A 313 5.57 20.38 0.78
N PRO A 314 5.75 21.66 0.43
CA PRO A 314 7.07 22.26 0.48
C PRO A 314 7.66 21.95 1.86
N ALA A 315 8.94 21.56 1.88
CA ALA A 315 9.66 21.46 3.13
C ALA A 315 9.69 22.87 3.73
N ASP A 316 8.86 23.11 4.75
CA ASP A 316 9.10 24.19 5.70
C ASP A 316 10.44 23.96 6.43
#